data_AF-A0A0F3GLG2-F1
#
_entry.id   AF-A0A0F3GLG2-F1
#
_cell.length_a   1.000
_cell.length_b   1.000
_cell.length_c   1.000
_cell.angle_alpha   90.00
_cell.angle_beta   90.00
_cell.angle_gamma   90.00
#
_symmetry.space_group_name_H-M   'P 1'
#
loop_
_entity.id
_entity.type
_entity.pdbx_description
1 polymer ?
#
loop_
_entity_poly.entity_id
_entity_poly.type
_entity_poly.pdbx_seq_one_letter_code
_entity_poly.pdbx_strand_id
1 'polypeptide(L)'
;MASAEVYILGQKYILKGEEPEEYIRALAVYVDKKLQEIQRSAPMANQTKTAILAALGIADELFKQKEAYEALTKNIETSAEDLSKILD
;
A
#
# COMPACT_ATOMS: atom_id res chain seq x y z
N MET A 1 -15.50 16.13 -5.50
CA MET A 1 -14.07 16.07 -5.12
C MET A 1 -13.95 16.43 -3.66
N ALA A 2 -13.49 15.50 -2.83
CA ALA A 2 -13.16 15.77 -1.44
C ALA A 2 -11.78 16.45 -1.36
N SER A 3 -11.57 17.25 -0.31
CA SER A 3 -10.29 17.88 -0.01
C SER A 3 -9.92 17.54 1.43
N ALA A 4 -8.73 16.97 1.63
CA ALA A 4 -8.22 16.58 2.94
C ALA A 4 -6.96 17.37 3.28
N GLU A 5 -6.92 17.95 4.47
CA GLU A 5 -5.69 18.53 5.03
C GLU A 5 -4.95 17.47 5.84
N VAL A 6 -3.70 17.17 5.45
CA VAL A 6 -2.90 16.11 6.05
C VAL A 6 -1.47 16.59 6.35
N TYR A 7 -0.80 15.88 7.26
CA TYR A 7 0.60 16.14 7.62
C TYR A 7 1.44 14.91 7.28
N ILE A 8 2.52 15.11 6.52
CA ILE A 8 3.47 14.06 6.13
C ILE A 8 4.87 14.60 6.39
N LEU A 9 5.67 13.89 7.20
CA LEU A 9 6.98 14.32 7.71
C LEU A 9 6.95 15.72 8.35
N GLY A 10 5.86 16.03 9.06
CA GLY A 10 5.63 17.35 9.66
C GLY A 10 5.30 18.47 8.66
N GLN A 11 5.24 18.18 7.35
CA GLN A 11 4.84 19.13 6.32
C GLN A 11 3.35 19.02 6.04
N LYS A 12 2.67 20.16 5.94
CA LYS A 12 1.24 20.24 5.65
C LYS A 12 0.98 20.12 4.15
N TYR A 13 0.05 19.25 3.77
CA TYR A 13 -0.42 19.06 2.40
C TYR A 13 -1.94 19.16 2.32
N ILE A 14 -2.44 19.68 1.20
CA ILE A 14 -3.86 19.69 0.85
C ILE A 14 -4.04 18.74 -0.32
N LEU A 15 -4.65 17.59 -0.07
CA LEU A 15 -4.90 16.55 -1.07
C LEU A 15 -6.33 16.65 -1.58
N LYS A 16 -6.51 16.62 -2.91
CA LYS A 16 -7.82 16.59 -3.56
C LYS A 16 -8.00 15.25 -4.25
N GLY A 17 -9.15 14.61 -4.03
CA GLY A 17 -9.43 13.30 -4.58
C GLY A 17 -10.92 13.07 -4.82
N GLU A 18 -11.22 11.96 -5.48
CA GLU A 18 -12.59 11.47 -5.67
C GLU A 18 -13.07 10.65 -4.47
N GLU A 19 -12.13 10.05 -3.75
CA GLU A 19 -12.38 9.27 -2.55
C GLU A 19 -12.78 10.12 -1.33
N PRO A 20 -13.46 9.51 -0.32
CA PRO A 20 -13.81 10.18 0.92
C PRO A 20 -12.59 10.73 1.67
N GLU A 21 -12.78 11.85 2.38
CA GLU A 21 -11.71 12.51 3.14
C GLU A 21 -11.05 11.58 4.16
N GLU A 22 -11.84 10.75 4.84
CA GLU A 22 -11.34 9.77 5.82
C GLU A 22 -10.37 8.77 5.20
N TYR A 23 -10.67 8.30 3.99
CA TYR A 23 -9.79 7.39 3.25
C TYR A 23 -8.48 8.08 2.84
N ILE A 24 -8.56 9.31 2.34
CA ILE A 24 -7.37 10.10 1.99
C ILE A 24 -6.49 10.35 3.22
N ARG A 25 -7.10 10.65 4.38
CA ARG A 25 -6.38 10.81 5.65
C ARG A 25 -5.70 9.51 6.08
N ALA A 26 -6.38 8.37 5.97
CA ALA A 26 -5.81 7.06 6.27
C ALA A 26 -4.58 6.75 5.41
N LEU A 27 -4.65 7.04 4.10
CA LEU A 27 -3.50 6.90 3.20
C LEU A 27 -2.34 7.81 3.61
N ALA A 28 -2.61 9.06 3.98
CA ALA A 28 -1.55 9.98 4.42
C ALA A 28 -0.86 9.50 5.70
N VAL A 29 -1.63 8.99 6.68
CA VAL A 29 -1.08 8.38 7.91
C VAL A 29 -0.20 7.19 7.59
N TYR A 30 -0.63 6.34 6.65
CA TYR A 30 0.15 5.18 6.21
C TYR A 30 1.49 5.59 5.60
N VAL A 31 1.47 6.55 4.67
CA VAL A 31 2.67 7.05 3.99
C VAL A 31 3.61 7.75 4.98
N ASP A 32 3.08 8.56 5.89
CA ASP A 32 3.88 9.22 6.92
C ASP A 32 4.62 8.20 7.79
N LYS A 33 3.93 7.14 8.24
CA LYS A 33 4.55 6.07 9.01
C LYS A 33 5.70 5.38 8.25
N LYS A 34 5.51 5.05 6.97
CA LYS A 34 6.56 4.44 6.13
C LYS A 34 7.77 5.34 5.99
N LEU A 35 7.54 6.64 5.79
CA LEU A 35 8.63 7.61 5.68
C LEU A 35 9.40 7.77 7.01
N GLN A 36 8.70 7.79 8.15
CA GLN A 36 9.33 7.82 9.47
C GLN A 36 10.17 6.57 9.75
N GLU A 37 9.69 5.39 9.36
CA GLU A 37 10.45 4.13 9.49
C GLU A 37 11.77 4.19 8.71
N ILE A 38 11.74 4.72 7.47
CA ILE A 38 12.93 4.88 6.63
C ILE A 38 13.86 5.96 7.19
N GLN A 39 13.35 7.07 7.72
CA GLN A 39 14.18 8.08 8.37
C GLN A 39 14.93 7.53 9.58
N ARG A 40 14.29 6.64 10.35
CA ARG A 40 14.93 5.98 11.50
C ARG A 40 16.04 5.02 11.07
N SER A 41 15.86 4.29 9.97
CA SER A 41 16.85 3.33 9.46
C SER A 41 17.98 3.99 8.66
N ALA A 42 17.71 5.13 8.00
CA ALA A 42 18.67 5.87 7.20
C ALA A 42 18.60 7.40 7.47
N PRO A 43 19.12 7.88 8.61
CA PRO A 43 18.97 9.28 9.04
C PRO A 43 19.66 10.31 8.14
N MET A 44 20.64 9.89 7.34
CA MET A 44 21.41 10.75 6.43
C MET A 44 20.81 10.84 5.01
N ALA A 45 19.70 10.14 4.74
CA ALA A 45 19.03 10.21 3.46
C ALA A 45 18.32 11.57 3.29
N ASN A 46 18.43 12.18 2.11
CA ASN A 46 17.64 13.36 1.79
C ASN A 46 16.16 12.98 1.59
N GLN A 47 15.27 13.96 1.73
CA GLN A 47 13.82 13.74 1.69
C GLN A 47 13.35 13.06 0.39
N THR A 48 13.98 13.38 -0.75
CA THR A 48 13.67 12.75 -2.04
C THR A 48 14.03 11.26 -2.05
N LYS A 49 15.22 10.88 -1.58
CA LYS A 49 15.62 9.46 -1.48
C LYS A 49 14.70 8.71 -0.52
N THR A 50 14.34 9.30 0.62
CA THR A 50 13.39 8.71 1.56
C THR A 50 12.02 8.47 0.91
N ALA A 51 11.52 9.44 0.12
CA ALA A 51 10.28 9.29 -0.62
C ALA A 51 10.33 8.17 -1.67
N ILE A 52 11.43 8.07 -2.42
CA ILE A 52 11.64 7.00 -3.41
C ILE A 52 11.69 5.64 -2.73
N LEU A 53 12.40 5.50 -1.60
CA LEU A 53 12.45 4.26 -0.83
C LEU A 53 11.08 3.86 -0.28
N ALA A 54 10.29 4.82 0.21
CA ALA A 54 8.93 4.56 0.66
C ALA A 54 8.04 4.09 -0.49
N ALA A 55 8.12 4.75 -1.66
CA ALA A 55 7.38 4.35 -2.85
C ALA A 55 7.74 2.93 -3.31
N LEU A 56 9.02 2.58 -3.30
CA LEU A 56 9.49 1.23 -3.61
C LEU A 56 8.97 0.19 -2.61
N GLY A 57 9.01 0.49 -1.31
CA GLY A 57 8.49 -0.40 -0.27
C GLY A 57 6.99 -0.65 -0.40
N ILE A 58 6.21 0.41 -0.66
CA ILE A 58 4.75 0.31 -0.86
C ILE A 58 4.44 -0.46 -2.15
N ALA A 59 5.21 -0.26 -3.22
CA ALA A 59 5.05 -1.02 -4.46
C ALA A 59 5.37 -2.51 -4.25
N ASP A 60 6.44 -2.85 -3.53
CA ASP A 60 6.79 -4.23 -3.19
C ASP A 60 5.66 -4.92 -2.39
N GLU A 61 5.09 -4.24 -1.38
CA GLU A 61 3.95 -4.75 -0.63
C GLU A 61 2.73 -5.02 -1.52
N LEU A 62 2.41 -4.10 -2.43
CA LEU A 62 1.32 -4.27 -3.38
C LEU A 62 1.55 -5.48 -4.29
N PHE A 63 2.76 -5.68 -4.79
CA PHE A 63 3.08 -6.78 -5.69
C PHE A 63 3.04 -8.12 -4.97
N LYS A 64 3.58 -8.21 -3.75
CA LYS A 64 3.48 -9.41 -2.91
C LYS A 64 2.03 -9.77 -2.59
N GLN A 65 1.20 -8.78 -2.30
CA GLN A 65 -0.23 -9.00 -2.05
C GLN A 65 -0.95 -9.52 -3.31
N LYS A 66 -0.61 -9.01 -4.49
CA LYS A 66 -1.16 -9.51 -5.76
C LYS A 66 -0.74 -10.94 -6.05
N GLU A 67 0.54 -11.26 -5.88
CA GLU A 67 1.06 -12.62 -6.07
C GLU A 67 0.38 -13.62 -5.11
N ALA A 68 0.22 -13.24 -3.84
CA ALA A 68 -0.49 -14.06 -2.85
C ALA A 68 -1.96 -14.28 -3.23
N TYR A 69 -2.63 -13.25 -3.77
CA TYR A 69 -4.02 -13.35 -4.22
C TYR A 69 -4.16 -14.25 -5.44
N GLU A 70 -3.26 -14.15 -6.42
CA GLU A 70 -3.22 -15.02 -7.60
C GLU A 70 -2.99 -16.48 -7.21
N ALA A 71 -2.03 -16.73 -6.30
CA ALA A 71 -1.76 -18.07 -5.78
C ALA A 71 -2.99 -18.67 -5.06
N LEU A 72 -3.68 -17.87 -4.24
CA LEU A 72 -4.90 -18.30 -3.55
C LEU A 72 -6.01 -18.64 -4.55
N THR A 73 -6.21 -17.80 -5.56
CA THR A 73 -7.23 -18.02 -6.60
C THR A 73 -6.97 -19.32 -7.35
N LYS A 74 -5.71 -19.57 -7.75
CA LYS A 74 -5.32 -20.81 -8.42
C LYS A 74 -5.55 -22.05 -7.55
N ASN A 75 -5.28 -21.96 -6.24
CA ASN A 75 -5.54 -23.07 -5.31
C ASN A 75 -7.03 -23.38 -5.19
N ILE A 76 -7.89 -22.34 -5.18
CA ILE A 76 -9.35 -22.50 -5.17
C ILE A 76 -9.82 -23.17 -6.46
N GLU A 77 -9.34 -22.71 -7.62
CA GLU A 77 -9.67 -23.30 -8.94
C GLU A 77 -9.28 -24.78 -9.00
N THR A 78 -8.04 -25.10 -8.62
CA THR A 78 -7.55 -26.48 -8.60
C THR A 78 -8.39 -27.38 -7.69
N SER A 79 -8.72 -26.89 -6.48
CA SER A 79 -9.54 -27.63 -5.52
C SER A 79 -10.97 -27.85 -6.04
N ALA A 80 -11.54 -26.86 -6.74
CA ALA A 80 -12.86 -26.98 -7.36
C ALA A 80 -12.87 -27.99 -8.51
N GLU A 81 -11.84 -27.99 -9.37
CA GLU A 81 -11.66 -28.98 -10.43
C GLU A 81 -11.54 -30.40 -9.87
N ASP A 82 -10.72 -30.59 -8.83
CA ASP A 82 -10.52 -31.90 -8.22
C ASP A 82 -11.79 -32.42 -7.55
N LEU A 83 -12.59 -31.56 -6.94
CA LEU A 83 -13.89 -31.94 -6.39
C LEU A 83 -14.87 -32.34 -7.51
N SER A 84 -14.89 -31.63 -8.62
CA SER A 84 -15.73 -31.98 -9.78
C SER A 84 -15.42 -33.38 -10.29
N LYS A 85 -14.14 -33.74 -10.40
CA LYS A 85 -13.69 -35.08 -10.87
C LYS A 85 -14.10 -36.23 -9.94
N ILE A 86 -14.39 -35.95 -8.66
CA ILE A 86 -14.82 -36.96 -7.69
C ILE A 86 -16.34 -37.18 -7.75
N LEU A 87 -17.08 -36.18 -8.21
CA LEU A 87 -18.55 -36.22 -8.30
C LEU A 87 -19.07 -36.77 -9.64
N ASP A 88 -18.23 -36.81 -10.67
CA ASP A 88 -18.45 -37.50 -11.95
C ASP A 88 -18.03 -38.99 -11.89
#